data_AF-A0A7C1SNH5-F1
#
_entry.id   AF-A0A7C1SNH5-F1
#
_cell.length_a   1.000
_cell.length_b   1.000
_cell.length_c   1.000
_cell.angle_alpha   90.00
_cell.angle_beta   90.00
_cell.angle_gamma   90.00
#
_symmetry.space_group_name_H-M   'P 1'
#
loop_
_entity.id
_entity.type
_entity.pdbx_description
1 polymer ?
#
loop_
_entity_poly.entity_id
_entity_poly.type
_entity_poly.pdbx_seq_one_letter_code
_entity_poly.pdbx_strand_id
1 'polypeptide(L)'
;MSDYKYIKFFEDVRVNDVALVGGKNASLGELLSFGINVPLGFAVTSTAFDYVLDTNYYTIKEKEITLRELISKDIRKISNELKSEDIKA
;
A
#
# COMPACT_ATOMS: atom_id res chain seq x y z
N MET A 1 23.30 -10.67 1.23
CA MET A 1 22.09 -10.28 1.99
C MET A 1 20.98 -11.26 1.63
N SER A 2 20.15 -11.67 2.59
CA SER A 2 18.94 -12.43 2.29
C SER A 2 17.94 -11.55 1.52
N ASP A 3 17.51 -12.00 0.35
CA ASP A 3 16.46 -11.32 -0.44
C ASP A 3 15.12 -11.47 0.28
N TYR A 4 14.76 -10.47 1.07
CA TYR A 4 13.44 -10.40 1.67
C TYR A 4 12.42 -9.99 0.61
N LYS A 5 11.45 -10.87 0.33
CA LYS A 5 10.44 -10.66 -0.71
C LYS A 5 9.52 -9.45 -0.47
N TYR A 6 9.22 -9.15 0.79
CA TYR A 6 8.14 -8.22 1.16
C TYR A 6 8.60 -6.99 1.95
N ILE A 7 9.87 -6.92 2.32
CA ILE A 7 10.45 -5.79 3.06
C ILE A 7 11.71 -5.29 2.37
N LYS A 8 12.04 -4.02 2.58
CA LYS A 8 13.30 -3.40 2.15
C LYS A 8 13.81 -2.47 3.24
N PHE A 9 15.06 -2.63 3.67
CA PHE A 9 15.63 -1.77 4.71
C PHE A 9 15.80 -0.34 4.20
N PHE A 10 15.62 0.66 5.07
CA PHE A 10 15.74 2.06 4.65
C PHE A 10 17.12 2.39 4.05
N GLU A 11 18.17 1.72 4.53
CA GLU A 11 19.54 1.84 3.99
C GLU A 11 19.64 1.47 2.50
N ASP A 12 18.77 0.58 2.03
CA ASP A 12 18.72 0.08 0.65
C ASP A 12 17.68 0.79 -0.22
N VAL A 13 16.79 1.59 0.37
CA VAL A 13 15.71 2.30 -0.33
C VAL A 13 16.23 3.59 -0.97
N ARG A 14 15.86 3.86 -2.22
CA ARG A 14 16.16 5.11 -2.95
C ARG A 14 14.91 5.70 -3.60
N VAL A 15 15.03 6.90 -4.16
CA VAL A 15 13.95 7.60 -4.88
C VAL A 15 13.37 6.77 -6.03
N ASN A 16 14.16 5.89 -6.65
CA ASN A 16 13.67 5.01 -7.71
C ASN A 16 12.74 3.89 -7.20
N ASP A 17 12.71 3.65 -5.88
CA ASP A 17 11.85 2.64 -5.25
C ASP A 17 10.46 3.19 -4.88
N VAL A 18 10.10 4.42 -5.24
CA VAL A 18 8.79 5.03 -4.87
C VAL A 18 7.61 4.15 -5.25
N ALA A 19 7.63 3.48 -6.42
CA ALA A 19 6.57 2.56 -6.82
C ALA A 19 6.49 1.30 -5.94
N LEU A 20 7.61 0.89 -5.34
CA LEU A 20 7.72 -0.30 -4.52
C LEU A 20 7.42 -0.02 -3.04
N VAL A 21 7.81 1.13 -2.49
CA VAL A 21 7.71 1.40 -1.04
C VAL A 21 6.90 2.66 -0.71
N GLY A 22 6.49 3.44 -1.71
CA GLY A 22 5.83 4.73 -1.53
C GLY A 22 6.79 5.89 -1.24
N GLY A 23 6.31 7.12 -1.46
CA GLY A 23 7.16 8.33 -1.39
C GLY A 23 7.74 8.64 0.00
N LYS A 24 7.03 8.28 1.08
CA LYS A 24 7.51 8.50 2.45
C LYS A 24 8.73 7.63 2.75
N ASN A 25 8.64 6.34 2.45
CA ASN A 25 9.73 5.40 2.67
C ASN A 25 10.92 5.70 1.76
N ALA A 26 10.66 6.06 0.50
CA ALA A 26 11.70 6.52 -0.43
C ALA A 26 12.46 7.73 0.12
N SER A 27 11.73 8.72 0.65
CA SER A 27 12.33 9.90 1.28
C SER A 27 13.20 9.56 2.51
N LEU A 28 12.77 8.63 3.37
CA LEU A 28 13.59 8.17 4.51
C LEU A 28 14.92 7.54 4.06
N GLY A 29 14.89 6.75 2.99
CA GLY A 29 16.12 6.17 2.40
C GLY A 29 17.05 7.23 1.78
N GLU A 30 16.49 8.25 1.13
CA GLU A 30 17.26 9.39 0.61
C GLU A 30 17.95 10.17 1.75
N LEU A 31 17.24 10.43 2.86
CA LEU A 31 17.82 11.09 4.04
C LEU A 31 19.02 10.32 4.58
N LEU A 32 18.91 8.99 4.73
CA LEU A 32 20.03 8.13 5.13
C LEU A 32 21.20 8.21 4.14
N SER A 33 20.91 8.25 2.84
CA SER A 33 21.94 8.35 1.80
C SER A 33 22.74 9.66 1.87
N PHE A 34 22.14 10.73 2.42
CA PHE A 34 22.81 12.01 2.70
C PHE A 34 23.47 12.08 4.09
N GLY A 35 23.51 10.97 4.83
CA GLY A 35 24.11 10.92 6.16
C GLY A 35 23.27 11.59 7.25
N ILE A 36 21.98 11.83 7.00
CA ILE A 36 21.05 12.32 8.01
C ILE A 36 20.62 11.13 8.87
N ASN A 37 20.71 11.28 10.20
CA ASN A 37 20.28 10.24 11.13
C ASN A 37 18.77 10.01 11.02
N VAL A 38 18.40 8.85 10.52
CA VAL A 38 17.03 8.32 10.51
C VAL A 38 16.98 7.11 11.44
N PRO A 39 15.92 6.94 12.26
CA PRO A 39 15.74 5.73 13.05
C PRO A 39 15.83 4.47 12.19
N LEU A 40 16.48 3.43 12.72
CA LEU A 40 16.58 2.14 12.04
C LEU A 40 15.18 1.58 11.73
N GLY A 41 15.03 1.04 10.52
CA GLY A 41 13.75 0.51 10.08
C GLY A 41 13.76 -0.04 8.67
N PHE A 42 12.59 -0.49 8.24
CA PHE A 42 12.36 -1.07 6.92
C PHE A 42 10.97 -0.66 6.41
N ALA A 43 10.84 -0.66 5.10
CA ALA A 43 9.59 -0.46 4.39
C ALA A 43 8.93 -1.81 4.09
N VAL A 44 7.63 -1.91 4.31
CA VAL A 44 6.80 -2.96 3.72
C VAL A 44 6.50 -2.58 2.27
N THR A 45 6.73 -3.49 1.34
CA THR A 45 6.56 -3.23 -0.10
C THR A 45 5.08 -3.20 -0.50
N SER A 46 4.78 -2.48 -1.59
CA SER A 46 3.47 -2.50 -2.25
C SER A 46 3.08 -3.92 -2.69
N THR A 47 4.04 -4.75 -3.09
CA THR A 47 3.82 -6.17 -3.39
C THR A 47 3.29 -6.97 -2.20
N ALA A 48 3.72 -6.64 -0.97
CA ALA A 48 3.19 -7.27 0.24
C ALA A 48 1.73 -6.86 0.48
N PHE A 49 1.41 -5.58 0.22
CA PHE A 49 0.04 -5.09 0.30
C PHE A 49 -0.87 -5.75 -0.74
N ASP A 50 -0.42 -5.89 -1.99
CA ASP A 50 -1.16 -6.61 -3.03
C ASP A 50 -1.43 -8.07 -2.65
N TYR A 51 -0.41 -8.76 -2.11
CA TYR A 51 -0.58 -10.12 -1.61
C TYR A 51 -1.70 -10.20 -0.56
N VAL A 52 -1.70 -9.30 0.43
CA VAL A 52 -2.76 -9.25 1.45
C VAL A 52 -4.13 -9.01 0.82
N LEU A 53 -4.24 -8.12 -0.17
CA LEU A 53 -5.51 -7.84 -0.84
C LEU A 53 -6.06 -9.06 -1.61
N ASP A 54 -5.17 -9.86 -2.19
CA ASP A 54 -5.54 -10.95 -3.09
C ASP A 54 -5.66 -12.31 -2.39
N THR A 55 -5.07 -12.50 -1.22
CA THR A 55 -5.10 -13.77 -0.48
C THR A 55 -5.98 -13.77 0.77
N ASN A 56 -6.61 -12.65 1.11
CA ASN A 56 -7.59 -12.60 2.19
C ASN A 56 -8.99 -12.70 1.61
N TYR A 57 -9.73 -13.72 2.06
CA TYR A 57 -11.04 -14.08 1.54
C TYR A 57 -12.13 -13.88 2.59
N TYR A 58 -13.29 -13.43 2.12
CA TYR A 58 -14.50 -13.24 2.91
C TYR A 58 -15.67 -13.93 2.24
N THR A 59 -16.52 -14.59 3.03
CA THR A 59 -17.78 -15.15 2.52
C THR A 59 -18.92 -14.17 2.78
N ILE A 60 -19.53 -13.67 1.70
CA ILE A 60 -20.67 -12.74 1.75
C ILE A 60 -21.78 -13.28 0.86
N LYS A 61 -22.98 -13.52 1.44
CA LYS A 61 -24.13 -14.11 0.72
C LYS A 61 -23.75 -15.39 -0.03
N GLU A 62 -23.06 -16.30 0.67
CA GLU A 62 -22.60 -17.60 0.12
C GLU A 62 -21.59 -17.51 -1.03
N LYS A 63 -21.11 -16.30 -1.37
CA LYS A 63 -20.04 -16.10 -2.34
C LYS A 63 -18.74 -15.72 -1.63
N GLU A 64 -17.67 -16.42 -1.98
CA GLU A 64 -16.32 -16.03 -1.58
C GLU A 64 -15.84 -14.85 -2.46
N ILE A 65 -15.30 -13.83 -1.82
CA ILE A 65 -14.71 -12.66 -2.47
C ILE A 65 -13.40 -12.28 -1.79
N THR A 66 -12.47 -11.68 -2.53
CA THR A 66 -11.21 -11.19 -1.94
C THR A 66 -11.39 -9.86 -1.21
N LEU A 67 -10.43 -9.52 -0.35
CA LEU A 67 -10.36 -8.20 0.27
C LEU A 67 -10.29 -7.10 -0.80
N ARG A 68 -9.55 -7.32 -1.90
CA ARG A 68 -9.51 -6.40 -3.05
C ARG A 68 -10.91 -6.16 -3.61
N GLU A 69 -11.66 -7.22 -3.86
CA GLU A 69 -13.01 -7.12 -4.41
C GLU A 69 -13.97 -6.41 -3.46
N LEU A 70 -13.85 -6.69 -2.16
CA LEU A 70 -14.65 -6.04 -1.11
C LEU A 70 -14.39 -4.53 -1.09
N ILE A 71 -13.13 -4.12 -0.93
CA ILE A 71 -12.74 -2.71 -0.91
C ILE A 71 -13.16 -2.00 -2.22
N SER A 72 -13.00 -2.66 -3.36
CA SER A 72 -13.41 -2.10 -4.65
C SER A 72 -14.92 -1.83 -4.72
N LYS A 73 -15.76 -2.67 -4.11
CA LYS A 73 -17.21 -2.46 -4.03
C LYS A 73 -17.53 -1.27 -3.13
N ASP A 74 -16.86 -1.16 -1.99
CA ASP A 74 -17.08 -0.05 -1.05
C ASP A 74 -16.67 1.29 -1.65
N ILE A 75 -15.52 1.37 -2.32
CA ILE A 75 -15.07 2.60 -3.00
C ILE A 75 -16.10 3.04 -4.06
N ARG A 76 -16.63 2.10 -4.87
CA ARG A 76 -17.66 2.41 -5.87
C ARG A 76 -18.94 2.92 -5.22
N LYS A 77 -19.35 2.31 -4.11
CA LYS A 77 -20.54 2.72 -3.37
C LYS A 77 -20.39 4.16 -2.86
N ILE A 78 -19.28 4.45 -2.16
CA ILE A 78 -18.98 5.79 -1.63
C ILE A 78 -18.91 6.82 -2.76
N SER A 79 -18.23 6.50 -3.87
CA SER A 79 -18.14 7.42 -5.00
C SER A 79 -19.50 7.76 -5.61
N ASN A 80 -20.43 6.80 -5.67
CA ASN A 80 -21.78 7.04 -6.16
C ASN A 80 -22.61 7.88 -5.18
N GLU A 81 -22.46 7.65 -3.87
CA GLU A 81 -23.13 8.43 -2.82
C GLU A 81 -22.72 9.90 -2.90
N LEU A 82 -21.41 10.19 -2.95
CA LEU A 82 -20.89 11.56 -3.07
C LEU A 82 -21.43 12.28 -4.32
N LYS A 83 -21.42 11.63 -5.49
CA LYS A 83 -21.97 12.22 -6.72
C LYS A 83 -23.47 12.54 -6.62
N SER A 84 -24.22 11.73 -5.88
CA SER A 84 -25.66 11.94 -5.71
C SER A 84 -25.99 13.11 -4.77
N GLU A 85 -25.08 13.44 -3.85
CA GLU A 85 -25.18 14.61 -2.98
C GLU A 85 -24.82 15.89 -3.72
N ASP A 86 -23.76 15.86 -4.55
CA ASP A 86 -23.34 17.01 -5.36
C ASP A 86 -24.41 17.45 -6.39
N ILE A 87 -25.24 16.54 -6.91
CA ILE A 87 -26.34 16.85 -7.84
C ILE A 87 -27.52 17.55 -7.13
N LYS A 88 -27.61 17.44 -5.80
CA LYS A 88 -28.69 18.04 -5.00
C LYS A 88 -28.36 19.44 -4.46
N ALA A 89 -27.11 19.89 -4.61
CA ALA A 89 -26.65 21.23 -4.24
C ALA A 89 -26.72 22.19 -5.44
#